data_AF-A0A940B472-F1
#
_entry.id   AF-A0A940B472-F1
#
_cell.length_a   1.000
_cell.length_b   1.000
_cell.length_c   1.000
_cell.angle_alpha   90.00
_cell.angle_beta   90.00
_cell.angle_gamma   90.00
#
_symmetry.space_group_name_H-M   'P 1'
#
loop_
_entity.id
_entity.type
_entity.pdbx_description
1 polymer ?
#
loop_
_entity_poly.entity_id
_entity_poly.type
_entity_poly.pdbx_seq_one_letter_code
_entity_poly.pdbx_strand_id
1 'polypeptide(L)'
;KYNQTVFFNRGGGGGRAVVAGITVQRDAQLNRMPSIGAHEDKGLPDPEHAARYMSGFRLSAEKGDSLVVGGIYYLPDNSMDGNTESIYLGKIFEIDVRTNPLFKQAVEERACSFYNVPQTIHNGWLWSYKCVSTTVEFVTQCCQYNCGELSDPNTVPISGKNCVLSYSALICTTAAFFTLMMVLCCIASILVKTEFFAPIENERVAARLPIKGASFWIWVVATAAAGYAGEYACSLNDQGFTFSINTMTKFLPWEPGQVKLWWSVIATAVVGVGLYFLLGFISKKINKNADPVLANLKELNIKCGVKNFFKAMLLAVILWTFAYLFAAFIDKFFETRFLHVDGSYELMQWYNFGRMFRYFLIILPFTLVISTLNNMVKIEGVSEGADTAIRVFVLTLGMILFMGIGFLVTYSTPGHGEIHHIHAMLATIFLIPAMNFLYVKMYKATGNVYVGGALVALFLAWRCAGYLCQRFMLYGNNEIAAFWGIPLI
;
A
#
# COMPACT_ATOMS: atom_id res chain seq x y z
N LYS A 1 -15.86 -0.98 -27.07
CA LYS A 1 -16.29 -2.05 -26.13
C LYS A 1 -15.21 -3.13 -26.15
N TYR A 2 -14.17 -2.98 -25.35
CA TYR A 2 -13.11 -3.99 -25.21
C TYR A 2 -13.32 -4.66 -23.85
N ASN A 3 -13.98 -5.82 -23.85
CA ASN A 3 -13.98 -6.74 -22.71
C ASN A 3 -12.64 -7.47 -22.74
N GLN A 4 -11.59 -6.87 -22.19
CA GLN A 4 -10.42 -7.63 -21.73
C GLN A 4 -10.61 -7.89 -20.24
N THR A 5 -11.48 -8.84 -19.97
CA THR A 5 -11.57 -9.50 -18.68
C THR A 5 -10.80 -10.81 -18.81
N VAL A 6 -9.47 -10.76 -18.68
CA VAL A 6 -8.71 -11.98 -18.39
C VAL A 6 -8.83 -12.20 -16.89
N PHE A 7 -9.99 -12.70 -16.47
CA PHE A 7 -10.03 -13.50 -15.25
C PHE A 7 -9.20 -14.75 -15.55
N PHE A 8 -8.22 -15.07 -14.72
CA PHE A 8 -7.86 -16.47 -14.55
C PHE A 8 -9.17 -17.18 -14.20
N ASN A 9 -9.67 -17.92 -15.17
CA ASN A 9 -10.93 -18.61 -15.06
C ASN A 9 -10.87 -19.45 -13.78
N ARG A 10 -11.92 -19.37 -12.97
CA ARG A 10 -12.07 -20.16 -11.74
C ARG A 10 -11.60 -21.58 -12.01
N GLY A 11 -10.81 -22.15 -11.09
CA GLY A 11 -10.41 -23.55 -11.19
C GLY A 11 -11.63 -24.42 -11.49
N GLY A 12 -11.56 -25.13 -12.62
CA GLY A 12 -12.62 -26.00 -13.14
C GLY A 12 -13.45 -25.34 -14.24
N GLY A 13 -13.29 -25.85 -15.48
CA GLY A 13 -14.31 -25.65 -16.52
C GLY A 13 -13.81 -25.25 -17.90
N GLY A 14 -13.32 -26.23 -18.68
CA GLY A 14 -13.72 -26.28 -20.09
C GLY A 14 -12.70 -25.89 -21.15
N GLY A 15 -11.38 -25.96 -20.88
CA GLY A 15 -10.39 -25.86 -21.95
C GLY A 15 -10.59 -26.99 -22.97
N ARG A 16 -10.98 -26.67 -24.21
CA ARG A 16 -11.03 -27.63 -25.31
C ARG A 16 -9.66 -27.69 -25.97
N ALA A 17 -9.02 -28.85 -25.95
CA ALA A 17 -7.77 -29.12 -26.64
C ALA A 17 -8.00 -30.18 -27.72
N VAL A 18 -7.35 -30.04 -28.88
CA VAL A 18 -7.35 -31.09 -29.90
C VAL A 18 -6.13 -31.97 -29.68
N VAL A 19 -6.36 -33.23 -29.32
CA VAL A 19 -5.31 -34.24 -29.10
C VAL A 19 -5.53 -35.35 -30.13
N ALA A 20 -4.53 -35.58 -30.99
CA ALA A 20 -4.60 -36.56 -32.07
C ALA A 20 -5.86 -36.44 -32.96
N GLY A 21 -6.32 -35.21 -33.22
CA GLY A 21 -7.50 -34.93 -34.05
C GLY A 21 -8.85 -35.00 -33.32
N ILE A 22 -8.87 -35.34 -32.03
CA ILE A 22 -10.08 -35.40 -31.21
C ILE A 22 -10.12 -34.19 -30.27
N THR A 23 -11.25 -33.48 -30.24
CA THR A 23 -11.46 -32.41 -29.26
C THR A 23 -11.79 -33.01 -27.91
N VAL A 24 -10.90 -32.84 -26.93
CA VAL A 24 -11.08 -33.27 -25.54
C VAL A 24 -11.22 -32.05 -24.64
N GLN A 25 -12.06 -32.17 -23.62
CA GLN A 25 -12.13 -31.18 -22.54
C GLN A 25 -11.13 -31.59 -21.47
N ARG A 26 -10.11 -30.76 -21.24
CA ARG A 26 -9.10 -31.00 -20.21
C ARG A 26 -9.06 -29.82 -19.24
N ASP A 27 -9.02 -30.14 -17.96
CA ASP A 27 -8.59 -29.18 -16.97
C ASP A 27 -7.07 -28.96 -17.11
N ALA A 28 -6.62 -27.72 -16.96
CA ALA A 28 -5.20 -27.44 -16.91
C ALA A 28 -4.62 -28.10 -15.64
N GLN A 29 -3.75 -29.10 -15.83
CA GLN A 29 -3.03 -29.75 -14.74
C GLN A 29 -1.88 -28.82 -14.30
N LEU A 30 -2.06 -28.22 -13.12
CA LEU A 30 -1.06 -27.41 -12.46
C LEU A 30 -1.11 -27.65 -10.94
N ASN A 31 0.07 -27.72 -10.31
CA ASN A 31 0.16 -27.65 -8.87
C ASN A 31 -0.38 -26.29 -8.41
N ARG A 32 -1.45 -26.30 -7.62
CA ARG A 32 -2.21 -25.10 -7.30
C ARG A 32 -2.35 -24.89 -5.80
N MET A 33 -2.41 -23.63 -5.41
CA MET A 33 -2.62 -23.21 -4.04
C MET A 33 -3.80 -22.22 -4.02
N PRO A 34 -5.06 -22.69 -3.97
CA PRO A 34 -6.16 -21.81 -3.63
C PRO A 34 -5.93 -21.25 -2.23
N SER A 35 -5.82 -19.93 -2.14
CA SER A 35 -5.52 -19.26 -0.88
C SER A 35 -6.52 -18.17 -0.56
N ILE A 36 -6.98 -18.16 0.69
CA ILE A 36 -8.16 -17.39 1.12
C ILE A 36 -7.99 -16.92 2.57
N GLY A 37 -8.30 -15.67 2.84
CA GLY A 37 -7.99 -15.03 4.11
C GLY A 37 -9.16 -15.20 5.04
N ALA A 38 -8.89 -15.70 6.25
CA ALA A 38 -9.96 -15.97 7.22
C ALA A 38 -10.77 -14.70 7.59
N HIS A 39 -10.19 -13.52 7.42
CA HIS A 39 -10.81 -12.24 7.76
C HIS A 39 -11.17 -11.38 6.54
N GLU A 40 -11.08 -11.91 5.31
CA GLU A 40 -11.48 -11.16 4.11
C GLU A 40 -12.99 -10.91 4.05
N ASP A 41 -13.37 -9.72 3.53
CA ASP A 41 -14.75 -9.28 3.37
C ASP A 41 -15.60 -9.49 4.63
N LYS A 42 -16.52 -10.46 4.60
CA LYS A 42 -17.45 -10.79 5.69
C LYS A 42 -16.84 -11.74 6.73
N GLY A 43 -15.59 -12.14 6.53
CA GLY A 43 -14.92 -13.17 7.29
C GLY A 43 -15.38 -14.58 6.89
N LEU A 44 -14.55 -15.56 7.22
CA LEU A 44 -14.80 -16.97 6.97
C LEU A 44 -15.02 -17.67 8.32
N PRO A 45 -16.27 -17.74 8.80
CA PRO A 45 -16.58 -18.41 10.06
C PRO A 45 -16.38 -19.94 9.97
N ASP A 46 -16.48 -20.50 8.76
CA ASP A 46 -16.35 -21.93 8.52
C ASP A 46 -15.69 -22.22 7.15
N PRO A 47 -14.36 -22.07 7.06
CA PRO A 47 -13.63 -22.33 5.81
C PRO A 47 -13.67 -23.81 5.39
N GLU A 48 -13.85 -24.73 6.35
CA GLU A 48 -13.73 -26.18 6.13
C GLU A 48 -14.96 -26.78 5.44
N HIS A 49 -16.14 -26.20 5.64
CA HIS A 49 -17.41 -26.70 5.09
C HIS A 49 -18.01 -25.81 3.99
N ALA A 50 -17.30 -24.76 3.56
CA ALA A 50 -17.80 -23.86 2.54
C ALA A 50 -17.86 -24.53 1.15
N ALA A 51 -19.07 -24.76 0.63
CA ALA A 51 -19.33 -25.48 -0.63
C ALA A 51 -18.50 -24.97 -1.82
N ARG A 52 -18.33 -23.66 -1.95
CA ARG A 52 -17.54 -23.02 -3.03
C ARG A 52 -16.05 -23.44 -3.04
N TYR A 53 -15.50 -23.83 -1.89
CA TYR A 53 -14.11 -24.26 -1.77
C TYR A 53 -14.00 -25.77 -1.88
N MET A 54 -14.90 -26.50 -1.21
CA MET A 54 -14.96 -27.97 -1.32
C MET A 54 -15.12 -28.43 -2.77
N SER A 55 -15.96 -27.76 -3.56
CA SER A 55 -16.14 -28.08 -4.98
C SER A 55 -14.83 -27.97 -5.77
N GLY A 56 -13.98 -27.00 -5.42
CA GLY A 56 -12.66 -26.86 -6.01
C GLY A 56 -11.82 -28.10 -5.77
N PHE A 57 -11.92 -28.72 -4.60
CA PHE A 57 -11.21 -29.93 -4.19
C PHE A 57 -11.95 -31.24 -4.50
N ARG A 58 -13.06 -31.20 -5.25
CA ARG A 58 -13.92 -32.37 -5.54
C ARG A 58 -14.45 -33.08 -4.27
N LEU A 59 -14.64 -32.32 -3.20
CA LEU A 59 -15.27 -32.76 -1.97
C LEU A 59 -16.72 -32.31 -1.93
N SER A 60 -17.59 -33.06 -1.24
CA SER A 60 -19.01 -32.73 -1.11
C SER A 60 -19.50 -32.80 0.33
N ALA A 61 -20.13 -31.72 0.79
CA ALA A 61 -20.85 -31.72 2.07
C ALA A 61 -21.98 -32.77 2.10
N GLU A 62 -22.56 -33.13 0.95
CA GLU A 62 -23.60 -34.17 0.87
C GLU A 62 -23.04 -35.56 1.23
N LYS A 63 -21.73 -35.76 1.07
CA LYS A 63 -21.00 -36.98 1.46
C LYS A 63 -20.44 -36.92 2.88
N GLY A 64 -20.60 -35.79 3.57
CA GLY A 64 -20.01 -35.54 4.89
C GLY A 64 -18.52 -35.17 4.85
N ASP A 65 -17.99 -34.79 3.68
CA ASP A 65 -16.60 -34.37 3.55
C ASP A 65 -16.35 -32.99 4.17
N SER A 66 -15.11 -32.74 4.58
CA SER A 66 -14.62 -31.42 4.96
C SER A 66 -13.23 -31.14 4.42
N LEU A 67 -12.94 -29.86 4.17
CA LEU A 67 -11.59 -29.41 3.90
C LEU A 67 -10.79 -29.33 5.20
N VAL A 68 -9.50 -29.63 5.11
CA VAL A 68 -8.55 -29.43 6.20
C VAL A 68 -7.77 -28.16 5.90
N VAL A 69 -7.88 -27.14 6.76
CA VAL A 69 -7.05 -25.94 6.63
C VAL A 69 -5.57 -26.31 6.71
N GLY A 70 -4.79 -25.86 5.72
CA GLY A 70 -3.38 -26.22 5.60
C GLY A 70 -3.16 -27.61 4.98
N GLY A 71 -4.21 -28.25 4.48
CA GLY A 71 -4.21 -29.58 3.88
C GLY A 71 -3.75 -29.60 2.43
N ILE A 72 -3.05 -30.67 2.06
CA ILE A 72 -2.61 -30.97 0.71
C ILE A 72 -3.45 -32.13 0.17
N TYR A 73 -3.87 -32.00 -1.09
CA TYR A 73 -4.73 -32.95 -1.77
C TYR A 73 -4.16 -33.32 -3.14
N TYR A 74 -4.28 -34.59 -3.52
CA TYR A 74 -4.04 -35.07 -4.88
C TYR A 74 -5.36 -35.07 -5.65
N LEU A 75 -5.39 -34.36 -6.78
CA LEU A 75 -6.54 -34.24 -7.66
C LEU A 75 -6.17 -34.77 -9.05
N PRO A 76 -6.23 -36.10 -9.25
CA PRO A 76 -5.88 -36.71 -10.53
C PRO A 76 -6.70 -36.16 -11.70
N ASP A 77 -6.19 -36.28 -12.92
CA ASP A 77 -6.96 -35.95 -14.13
C ASP A 77 -8.24 -36.80 -14.20
N ASN A 78 -9.40 -36.16 -14.16
CA ASN A 78 -10.70 -36.80 -14.21
C ASN A 78 -11.38 -36.65 -15.59
N SER A 79 -10.64 -36.23 -16.61
CA SER A 79 -11.17 -36.10 -17.99
C SER A 79 -11.70 -37.42 -18.55
N MET A 80 -11.24 -38.56 -18.04
CA MET A 80 -11.68 -39.90 -18.42
C MET A 80 -12.69 -40.52 -17.43
N ASP A 81 -12.65 -40.13 -16.16
CA ASP A 81 -13.58 -40.58 -15.10
C ASP A 81 -13.91 -39.42 -14.15
N GLY A 82 -15.05 -38.78 -14.40
CA GLY A 82 -15.53 -37.62 -13.65
C GLY A 82 -15.80 -37.88 -12.16
N ASN A 83 -15.83 -39.15 -11.72
CA ASN A 83 -16.10 -39.53 -10.34
C ASN A 83 -14.85 -39.72 -9.48
N THR A 84 -13.65 -39.50 -10.02
CA THR A 84 -12.40 -39.66 -9.25
C THR A 84 -12.32 -38.61 -8.12
N GLU A 85 -12.47 -39.07 -6.89
CA GLU A 85 -12.37 -38.25 -5.67
C GLU A 85 -10.94 -37.77 -5.42
N SER A 86 -10.81 -36.65 -4.70
CA SER A 86 -9.50 -36.18 -4.27
C SER A 86 -9.00 -37.00 -3.08
N ILE A 87 -7.68 -37.12 -2.96
CA ILE A 87 -7.04 -37.85 -1.86
C ILE A 87 -6.35 -36.83 -0.95
N TYR A 88 -6.72 -36.81 0.33
CA TYR A 88 -6.02 -36.03 1.35
C TYR A 88 -4.64 -36.66 1.63
N LEU A 89 -3.59 -35.87 1.49
CA LEU A 89 -2.20 -36.34 1.61
C LEU A 89 -1.59 -36.02 2.98
N GLY A 90 -2.10 -35.02 3.69
CA GLY A 90 -1.56 -34.50 4.95
C GLY A 90 -1.47 -32.97 4.98
N LYS A 91 -0.88 -32.39 6.04
CA LYS A 91 -0.68 -30.93 6.15
C LYS A 91 0.71 -30.48 5.69
N ILE A 92 0.81 -29.25 5.19
CA ILE A 92 2.01 -28.68 4.55
C ILE A 92 3.34 -28.79 5.33
N PHE A 93 3.31 -28.83 6.66
CA PHE A 93 4.53 -28.99 7.49
C PHE A 93 4.62 -30.35 8.20
N GLU A 94 3.71 -31.27 7.88
CA GLU A 94 3.65 -32.63 8.46
C GLU A 94 4.07 -33.69 7.44
N ILE A 95 3.97 -33.39 6.14
CA ILE A 95 4.38 -34.26 5.03
C ILE A 95 5.42 -33.58 4.16
N ASP A 96 6.19 -34.38 3.43
CA ASP A 96 7.28 -33.94 2.57
C ASP A 96 7.35 -34.81 1.31
N VAL A 97 7.62 -34.23 0.13
CA VAL A 97 7.72 -34.97 -1.14
C VAL A 97 8.85 -36.01 -1.14
N ARG A 98 9.83 -35.86 -0.25
CA ARG A 98 10.93 -36.83 -0.07
C ARG A 98 10.48 -38.11 0.61
N THR A 99 9.49 -38.02 1.49
CA THR A 99 9.06 -39.14 2.34
C THR A 99 7.63 -39.61 2.08
N ASN A 100 6.83 -38.86 1.32
CA ASN A 100 5.46 -39.20 0.95
C ASN A 100 5.36 -39.45 -0.57
N PRO A 101 5.34 -40.72 -1.01
CA PRO A 101 5.31 -41.07 -2.43
C PRO A 101 4.07 -40.54 -3.17
N LEU A 102 2.91 -40.51 -2.52
CA LEU A 102 1.67 -40.00 -3.13
C LEU A 102 1.73 -38.48 -3.31
N PHE A 103 2.36 -37.76 -2.38
CA PHE A 103 2.59 -36.33 -2.53
C PHE A 103 3.56 -36.04 -3.67
N LYS A 104 4.66 -36.79 -3.76
CA LYS A 104 5.60 -36.68 -4.88
C LYS A 104 4.92 -36.93 -6.23
N GLN A 105 4.14 -38.01 -6.32
CA GLN A 105 3.38 -38.33 -7.52
C GLN A 105 2.41 -37.20 -7.90
N ALA A 106 1.65 -36.67 -6.94
CA ALA A 106 0.73 -35.57 -7.18
C ALA A 106 1.43 -34.32 -7.74
N VAL A 107 2.65 -34.02 -7.24
CA VAL A 107 3.46 -32.90 -7.73
C VAL A 107 3.95 -33.13 -9.15
N GLU A 108 4.47 -34.33 -9.45
CA GLU A 108 5.02 -34.70 -10.77
C GLU A 108 3.93 -34.72 -11.86
N GLU A 109 2.74 -35.18 -11.50
CA GLU A 109 1.56 -35.19 -12.37
C GLU A 109 0.87 -33.82 -12.49
N ARG A 110 1.35 -32.80 -11.78
CA ARG A 110 0.77 -31.45 -11.71
C ARG A 110 -0.69 -31.46 -11.21
N ALA A 111 -0.97 -32.37 -10.29
CA ALA A 111 -2.28 -32.65 -9.74
C ALA A 111 -2.38 -32.29 -8.24
N CYS A 112 -1.35 -31.65 -7.67
CA CYS A 112 -1.33 -31.28 -6.27
C CYS A 112 -2.13 -29.98 -5.99
N SER A 113 -2.95 -29.98 -4.94
CA SER A 113 -3.68 -28.80 -4.48
C SER A 113 -3.48 -28.53 -2.98
N PHE A 114 -3.05 -27.33 -2.62
CA PHE A 114 -2.87 -26.92 -1.22
C PHE A 114 -3.95 -25.94 -0.78
N TYR A 115 -4.76 -26.33 0.22
CA TYR A 115 -5.81 -25.47 0.79
C TYR A 115 -5.23 -24.51 1.84
N ASN A 116 -4.82 -23.33 1.38
CA ASN A 116 -4.13 -22.36 2.22
C ASN A 116 -5.10 -21.31 2.78
N VAL A 117 -5.54 -21.45 4.04
CA VAL A 117 -6.42 -20.48 4.71
C VAL A 117 -5.68 -19.75 5.84
N PRO A 118 -4.79 -18.79 5.53
CA PRO A 118 -4.12 -18.02 6.55
C PRO A 118 -5.12 -17.18 7.36
N GLN A 119 -4.86 -17.07 8.67
CA GLN A 119 -5.58 -16.16 9.57
C GLN A 119 -5.12 -14.73 9.33
N THR A 120 -5.62 -14.12 8.26
CA THR A 120 -5.20 -12.81 7.77
C THR A 120 -6.29 -12.13 6.92
N ILE A 121 -6.09 -10.83 6.67
CA ILE A 121 -6.82 -9.99 5.70
C ILE A 121 -6.13 -9.99 4.32
N HIS A 122 -6.80 -9.50 3.27
CA HIS A 122 -6.40 -9.56 1.84
C HIS A 122 -4.92 -9.29 1.54
N ASN A 123 -4.37 -8.18 2.04
CA ASN A 123 -2.96 -7.83 1.76
C ASN A 123 -1.97 -8.46 2.75
N GLY A 124 -2.45 -9.15 3.78
CA GLY A 124 -1.60 -9.90 4.69
C GLY A 124 -0.95 -11.13 4.05
N TRP A 125 -1.31 -11.52 2.84
CA TRP A 125 -0.57 -12.52 2.07
C TRP A 125 0.88 -12.12 1.79
N LEU A 126 1.12 -10.82 1.66
CA LEU A 126 2.42 -10.29 1.30
C LEU A 126 3.40 -10.27 2.48
N TRP A 127 2.92 -10.40 3.73
CA TRP A 127 3.74 -10.16 4.92
C TRP A 127 3.35 -10.96 6.17
N SER A 128 2.21 -11.66 6.19
CA SER A 128 1.83 -12.53 7.32
C SER A 128 2.73 -13.76 7.32
N TYR A 129 3.38 -14.01 8.45
CA TYR A 129 4.32 -15.11 8.62
C TYR A 129 3.71 -16.44 8.20
N LYS A 130 2.50 -16.75 8.66
CA LYS A 130 1.83 -18.02 8.34
C LYS A 130 1.62 -18.17 6.84
N CYS A 131 1.19 -17.12 6.15
CA CYS A 131 0.93 -17.17 4.71
C CYS A 131 2.22 -17.30 3.90
N VAL A 132 3.22 -16.45 4.19
CA VAL A 132 4.51 -16.47 3.49
C VAL A 132 5.18 -17.82 3.70
N SER A 133 5.20 -18.30 4.94
CA SER A 133 5.85 -19.56 5.31
C SER A 133 5.22 -20.76 4.60
N THR A 134 3.89 -20.89 4.61
CA THR A 134 3.22 -22.00 3.94
C THR A 134 3.32 -21.93 2.42
N THR A 135 3.31 -20.72 1.86
CA THR A 135 3.46 -20.51 0.41
C THR A 135 4.86 -20.92 -0.06
N VAL A 136 5.90 -20.46 0.64
CA VAL A 136 7.29 -20.81 0.31
C VAL A 136 7.50 -22.30 0.43
N GLU A 137 7.02 -22.92 1.51
CA GLU A 137 7.12 -24.37 1.68
C GLU A 137 6.43 -25.12 0.52
N PHE A 138 5.20 -24.74 0.17
CA PHE A 138 4.47 -25.40 -0.91
C PHE A 138 5.19 -25.26 -2.26
N VAL A 139 5.67 -24.07 -2.58
CA VAL A 139 6.44 -23.82 -3.81
C VAL A 139 7.72 -24.64 -3.83
N THR A 140 8.46 -24.70 -2.71
CA THR A 140 9.67 -25.53 -2.58
C THR A 140 9.37 -27.01 -2.83
N GLN A 141 8.32 -27.56 -2.21
CA GLN A 141 7.91 -28.95 -2.35
C GLN A 141 7.48 -29.24 -3.81
N CYS A 142 6.75 -28.33 -4.46
CA CYS A 142 6.33 -28.45 -5.86
C CYS A 142 7.49 -28.32 -6.86
N CYS A 143 8.45 -27.43 -6.60
CA CYS A 143 9.64 -27.28 -7.42
C CYS A 143 10.68 -28.38 -7.18
N GLN A 144 10.54 -29.14 -6.09
CA GLN A 144 11.50 -30.15 -5.64
C GLN A 144 12.94 -29.61 -5.49
N TYR A 145 13.09 -28.31 -5.21
CA TYR A 145 14.38 -27.64 -5.14
C TYR A 145 14.45 -26.63 -3.97
N ASN A 146 15.49 -26.74 -3.15
CA ASN A 146 15.83 -25.78 -2.09
C ASN A 146 17.27 -26.04 -1.61
N CYS A 147 18.19 -25.14 -1.94
CA CYS A 147 19.64 -25.33 -1.74
C CYS A 147 20.20 -26.61 -2.41
N GLY A 148 19.51 -27.13 -3.43
CA GLY A 148 19.78 -28.42 -4.06
C GLY A 148 18.48 -29.14 -4.42
N GLU A 149 18.57 -30.21 -5.21
CA GLU A 149 17.45 -31.10 -5.49
C GLU A 149 16.99 -31.78 -4.21
N LEU A 150 15.70 -31.71 -3.87
CA LEU A 150 15.18 -32.34 -2.65
C LEU A 150 15.31 -33.87 -2.67
N SER A 151 15.42 -34.47 -3.85
CA SER A 151 15.65 -35.91 -4.02
C SER A 151 17.08 -36.35 -3.65
N ASP A 152 18.05 -35.44 -3.58
CA ASP A 152 19.41 -35.74 -3.15
C ASP A 152 19.46 -35.82 -1.61
N PRO A 153 19.87 -36.95 -1.01
CA PRO A 153 19.94 -37.12 0.44
C PRO A 153 20.95 -36.17 1.11
N ASN A 154 21.87 -35.57 0.37
CA ASN A 154 22.84 -34.60 0.90
C ASN A 154 22.29 -33.17 0.91
N THR A 155 21.15 -32.91 0.28
CA THR A 155 20.53 -31.58 0.29
C THR A 155 20.05 -31.22 1.69
N VAL A 156 20.49 -30.07 2.19
CA VAL A 156 20.04 -29.48 3.46
C VAL A 156 19.13 -28.31 3.16
N PRO A 157 17.80 -28.52 3.05
CA PRO A 157 16.87 -27.47 2.67
C PRO A 157 16.69 -26.46 3.81
N ILE A 158 16.49 -25.19 3.45
CA ILE A 158 16.07 -24.15 4.39
C ILE A 158 14.57 -24.29 4.64
N SER A 159 14.15 -24.50 5.89
CA SER A 159 12.72 -24.61 6.20
C SER A 159 11.93 -23.39 5.72
N GLY A 160 10.75 -23.58 5.12
CA GLY A 160 9.83 -22.50 4.80
C GLY A 160 9.35 -21.70 6.02
N LYS A 161 9.58 -22.19 7.24
CA LYS A 161 9.39 -21.45 8.51
C LYS A 161 10.46 -20.36 8.72
N ASN A 162 11.59 -20.44 8.04
CA ASN A 162 12.65 -19.45 8.14
C ASN A 162 12.44 -18.32 7.13
N CYS A 163 11.61 -17.33 7.50
CA CYS A 163 11.34 -16.15 6.67
C CYS A 163 12.27 -14.95 6.99
N VAL A 164 13.37 -15.15 7.74
CA VAL A 164 14.22 -14.06 8.25
C VAL A 164 14.69 -13.15 7.12
N LEU A 165 15.19 -13.71 6.02
CA LEU A 165 15.71 -12.93 4.90
C LEU A 165 14.64 -12.02 4.28
N SER A 166 13.41 -12.52 4.08
CA SER A 166 12.31 -11.75 3.50
C SER A 166 11.91 -10.57 4.40
N TYR A 167 11.82 -10.80 5.71
CA TYR A 167 11.52 -9.73 6.66
C TYR A 167 12.68 -8.74 6.82
N SER A 168 13.93 -9.22 6.82
CA SER A 168 15.10 -8.35 6.81
C SER A 168 15.11 -7.45 5.57
N ALA A 169 14.82 -7.99 4.39
CA ALA A 169 14.71 -7.19 3.16
C ALA A 169 13.62 -6.12 3.28
N LEU A 170 12.43 -6.47 3.78
CA LEU A 170 11.34 -5.51 4.01
C LEU A 170 11.74 -4.41 5.00
N ILE A 171 12.33 -4.77 6.14
CA ILE A 171 12.76 -3.82 7.17
C ILE A 171 13.87 -2.90 6.63
N CYS A 172 14.89 -3.45 5.98
CA CYS A 172 16.02 -2.68 5.45
C CYS A 172 15.57 -1.73 4.33
N THR A 173 14.70 -2.17 3.42
CA THR A 173 14.18 -1.31 2.33
C THR A 173 13.24 -0.22 2.86
N THR A 174 12.43 -0.51 3.89
CA THR A 174 11.62 0.50 4.61
C THR A 174 12.52 1.52 5.32
N ALA A 175 13.57 1.06 6.03
CA ALA A 175 14.51 1.94 6.70
C ALA A 175 15.32 2.80 5.72
N ALA A 176 15.70 2.25 4.56
CA ALA A 176 16.34 2.99 3.49
C ALA A 176 15.43 4.10 2.95
N PHE A 177 14.13 3.85 2.82
CA PHE A 177 13.15 4.87 2.42
C PHE A 177 13.07 6.02 3.44
N PHE A 178 13.00 5.73 4.74
CA PHE A 178 13.02 6.78 5.76
C PHE A 178 14.34 7.54 5.82
N THR A 179 15.45 6.84 5.62
CA THR A 179 16.78 7.47 5.52
C THR A 179 16.84 8.43 4.34
N LEU A 180 16.29 8.04 3.19
CA LEU A 180 16.16 8.91 2.03
C LEU A 180 15.37 10.18 2.38
N MET A 181 14.23 10.10 3.08
CA MET A 181 13.46 11.29 3.49
C MET A 181 14.32 12.26 4.32
N MET A 182 15.14 11.76 5.24
CA MET A 182 16.04 12.59 6.05
C MET A 182 17.13 13.25 5.19
N VAL A 183 17.72 12.50 4.25
CA VAL A 183 18.71 13.02 3.29
C VAL A 183 18.11 14.14 2.45
N LEU A 184 16.86 14.01 2.00
CA LEU A 184 16.17 15.08 1.26
C LEU A 184 16.05 16.36 2.10
N CYS A 185 15.75 16.26 3.39
CA CYS A 185 15.72 17.42 4.29
C CYS A 185 17.09 18.08 4.44
N CYS A 186 18.17 17.29 4.51
CA CYS A 186 19.54 17.82 4.54
C CYS A 186 19.87 18.56 3.23
N ILE A 187 19.57 17.96 2.08
CA ILE A 187 19.80 18.57 0.77
C ILE A 187 18.99 19.86 0.63
N ALA A 188 17.72 19.87 1.03
CA ALA A 188 16.90 21.07 1.04
C ALA A 188 17.55 22.18 1.88
N SER A 189 18.02 21.85 3.08
CA SER A 189 18.66 22.79 4.02
C SER A 189 19.99 23.36 3.50
N ILE A 190 20.70 22.63 2.64
CA ILE A 190 21.90 23.11 1.95
C ILE A 190 21.49 24.00 0.77
N LEU A 191 20.56 23.53 -0.07
CA LEU A 191 20.17 24.23 -1.29
C LEU A 191 19.54 25.59 -0.99
N VAL A 192 18.71 25.72 0.06
CA VAL A 192 18.14 27.02 0.44
C VAL A 192 19.20 28.07 0.82
N LYS A 193 20.43 27.68 1.16
CA LYS A 193 21.52 28.63 1.45
C LYS A 193 22.27 29.10 0.20
N THR A 194 21.98 28.53 -0.97
CA THR A 194 22.57 28.98 -2.24
C THR A 194 21.93 30.28 -2.71
N GLU A 195 22.67 31.11 -3.46
CA GLU A 195 22.16 32.39 -3.98
C GLU A 195 20.84 32.23 -4.76
N PHE A 196 20.71 31.15 -5.53
CA PHE A 196 19.52 30.89 -6.32
C PHE A 196 18.28 30.60 -5.46
N PHE A 197 18.39 29.81 -4.40
CA PHE A 197 17.25 29.43 -3.55
C PHE A 197 17.12 30.24 -2.26
N ALA A 198 18.10 31.05 -1.85
CA ALA A 198 18.01 31.92 -0.68
C ALA A 198 16.73 32.76 -0.62
N PRO A 199 16.18 33.29 -1.73
CA PRO A 199 14.94 34.05 -1.71
C PRO A 199 13.68 33.28 -1.28
N ILE A 200 13.72 31.95 -1.21
CA ILE A 200 12.58 31.14 -0.72
C ILE A 200 12.65 30.86 0.79
N GLU A 201 13.77 31.17 1.46
CA GLU A 201 13.87 31.11 2.91
C GLU A 201 13.11 32.30 3.53
N ASN A 202 12.19 32.02 4.44
CA ASN A 202 11.38 33.03 5.13
C ASN A 202 11.47 32.85 6.64
N GLU A 203 11.07 33.90 7.37
CA GLU A 203 10.89 33.81 8.82
C GLU A 203 9.84 32.74 9.16
N ARG A 204 10.18 31.86 10.10
CA ARG A 204 9.30 30.79 10.56
C ARG A 204 8.39 31.32 11.66
N VAL A 205 7.17 30.78 11.74
CA VAL A 205 6.23 31.09 12.83
C VAL A 205 6.90 30.84 14.20
N ALA A 206 6.68 31.78 15.12
CA ALA A 206 7.11 31.67 16.51
C ALA A 206 6.36 30.54 17.24
N ALA A 207 7.00 29.90 18.22
CA ALA A 207 6.33 28.88 19.02
C ALA A 207 5.32 29.54 19.97
N ARG A 208 4.06 29.11 19.93
CA ARG A 208 2.95 29.72 20.70
C ARG A 208 1.99 28.70 21.33
N LEU A 209 2.09 27.42 21.01
CA LEU A 209 1.20 26.40 21.57
C LEU A 209 1.80 25.82 22.87
N PRO A 210 1.22 26.10 24.04
CA PRO A 210 1.70 25.53 25.29
C PRO A 210 1.34 24.04 25.39
N ILE A 211 2.34 23.19 25.67
CA ILE A 211 2.17 21.72 25.66
C ILE A 211 1.20 21.18 26.73
N LYS A 212 1.00 21.90 27.85
CA LYS A 212 0.14 21.46 28.97
C LYS A 212 -1.25 22.13 28.98
N GLY A 213 -1.61 22.90 27.95
CA GLY A 213 -2.85 23.68 27.92
C GLY A 213 -4.03 22.98 27.23
N ALA A 214 -5.25 23.45 27.49
CA ALA A 214 -6.45 22.98 26.79
C ALA A 214 -6.33 23.12 25.26
N SER A 215 -5.71 24.20 24.78
CA SER A 215 -5.44 24.44 23.36
C SER A 215 -4.62 23.32 22.72
N PHE A 216 -3.71 22.66 23.47
CA PHE A 216 -2.91 21.54 22.95
C PHE A 216 -3.79 20.33 22.70
N TRP A 217 -4.59 19.93 23.68
CA TRP A 217 -5.49 18.78 23.53
C TRP A 217 -6.58 19.01 22.50
N ILE A 218 -7.10 20.22 22.40
CA ILE A 218 -8.07 20.61 21.37
C ILE A 218 -7.44 20.48 19.97
N TRP A 219 -6.19 20.92 19.80
CA TRP A 219 -5.44 20.70 18.56
C TRP A 219 -5.20 19.21 18.28
N VAL A 220 -4.79 18.42 19.29
CA VAL A 220 -4.59 16.97 19.16
C VAL A 220 -5.86 16.27 18.66
N VAL A 221 -7.01 16.54 19.28
CA VAL A 221 -8.30 15.94 18.91
C VAL A 221 -8.71 16.34 17.50
N ALA A 222 -8.59 17.63 17.15
CA ALA A 222 -8.96 18.11 15.82
C ALA A 222 -8.06 17.52 14.72
N THR A 223 -6.75 17.47 14.95
CA THR A 223 -5.81 16.87 14.00
C THR A 223 -6.02 15.36 13.88
N ALA A 224 -6.26 14.65 14.98
CA ALA A 224 -6.58 13.23 14.94
C ALA A 224 -7.90 12.98 14.19
N ALA A 225 -8.93 13.82 14.37
CA ALA A 225 -10.18 13.72 13.63
C ALA A 225 -10.00 13.93 12.11
N ALA A 226 -9.15 14.89 11.70
CA ALA A 226 -8.83 15.09 10.28
C ALA A 226 -8.12 13.87 9.67
N GLY A 227 -7.11 13.32 10.37
CA GLY A 227 -6.41 12.11 9.91
C GLY A 227 -7.32 10.87 9.88
N TYR A 228 -8.21 10.73 10.87
CA TYR A 228 -9.20 9.66 10.91
C TYR A 228 -10.18 9.76 9.73
N ALA A 229 -10.66 10.96 9.40
CA ALA A 229 -11.55 11.16 8.26
C ALA A 229 -10.87 10.85 6.92
N GLY A 230 -9.58 11.18 6.78
CA GLY A 230 -8.77 10.75 5.63
C GLY A 230 -8.72 9.24 5.49
N GLU A 231 -8.37 8.54 6.57
CA GLU A 231 -8.27 7.08 6.54
C GLU A 231 -9.63 6.42 6.31
N TYR A 232 -10.69 6.94 6.94
CA TYR A 232 -12.04 6.50 6.69
C TYR A 232 -12.43 6.65 5.21
N ALA A 233 -12.13 7.78 4.58
CA ALA A 233 -12.40 7.98 3.15
C ALA A 233 -11.60 7.01 2.26
N CYS A 234 -10.36 6.69 2.66
CA CYS A 234 -9.55 5.65 2.01
C CYS A 234 -10.21 4.26 2.07
N SER A 235 -10.87 3.97 3.20
CA SER A 235 -11.50 2.68 3.47
C SER A 235 -12.77 2.39 2.64
N LEU A 236 -13.34 3.36 1.93
CA LEU A 236 -14.62 3.19 1.23
C LEU A 236 -14.42 2.40 -0.10
N ASN A 237 -14.41 1.07 0.00
CA ASN A 237 -13.99 0.15 -1.06
C ASN A 237 -14.88 0.20 -2.33
N ASP A 238 -16.21 0.16 -2.17
CA ASP A 238 -17.14 0.23 -3.31
C ASP A 238 -17.06 1.57 -4.05
N GLN A 239 -16.75 2.64 -3.32
CA GLN A 239 -16.64 3.97 -3.88
C GLN A 239 -15.38 4.11 -4.74
N GLY A 240 -14.24 3.54 -4.33
CA GLY A 240 -13.01 3.57 -5.13
C GLY A 240 -13.18 2.91 -6.50
N PHE A 241 -13.77 1.71 -6.54
CA PHE A 241 -14.02 0.99 -7.79
C PHE A 241 -15.06 1.68 -8.67
N THR A 242 -16.21 2.05 -8.08
CA THR A 242 -17.31 2.66 -8.82
C THR A 242 -16.90 4.03 -9.36
N PHE A 243 -16.24 4.85 -8.54
CA PHE A 243 -15.75 6.15 -8.97
C PHE A 243 -14.69 6.01 -10.06
N SER A 244 -13.67 5.16 -9.87
CA SER A 244 -12.62 4.96 -10.86
C SER A 244 -13.18 4.56 -12.23
N ILE A 245 -14.07 3.57 -12.27
CA ILE A 245 -14.69 3.08 -13.51
C ILE A 245 -15.50 4.19 -14.20
N ASN A 246 -16.27 4.97 -13.43
CA ASN A 246 -17.17 5.98 -13.97
C ASN A 246 -16.46 7.25 -14.45
N THR A 247 -15.26 7.52 -13.95
CA THR A 247 -14.59 8.81 -14.14
C THR A 247 -13.22 8.69 -14.79
N MET A 248 -12.73 7.46 -15.04
CA MET A 248 -11.49 7.26 -15.78
C MET A 248 -11.59 7.83 -17.19
N THR A 249 -10.55 8.53 -17.62
CA THR A 249 -10.41 9.04 -18.99
C THR A 249 -9.03 8.72 -19.52
N LYS A 250 -8.79 8.89 -20.81
CA LYS A 250 -7.41 8.77 -21.36
C LYS A 250 -6.46 9.76 -20.71
N PHE A 251 -6.97 10.96 -20.39
CA PHE A 251 -6.22 11.99 -19.66
C PHE A 251 -6.05 11.63 -18.18
N LEU A 252 -6.99 10.95 -17.53
CA LEU A 252 -6.87 10.51 -16.14
C LEU A 252 -7.15 9.00 -16.03
N PRO A 253 -6.17 8.15 -16.41
CA PRO A 253 -6.32 6.71 -16.31
C PRO A 253 -6.04 6.29 -14.86
N TRP A 254 -6.96 6.57 -13.94
CA TRP A 254 -6.83 6.14 -12.54
C TRP A 254 -7.34 4.72 -12.31
N GLU A 255 -6.69 4.04 -11.38
CA GLU A 255 -7.05 2.72 -10.88
C GLU A 255 -7.77 2.87 -9.53
N PRO A 256 -8.72 1.98 -9.19
CA PRO A 256 -9.46 2.02 -7.92
C PRO A 256 -8.59 2.24 -6.67
N GLY A 257 -7.46 1.55 -6.54
CA GLY A 257 -6.51 1.71 -5.45
C GLY A 257 -5.88 3.12 -5.35
N GLN A 258 -5.65 3.80 -6.47
CA GLN A 258 -5.14 5.18 -6.48
C GLN A 258 -6.19 6.19 -6.02
N VAL A 259 -7.43 6.00 -6.49
CA VAL A 259 -8.57 6.86 -6.12
C VAL A 259 -8.75 6.88 -4.60
N LYS A 260 -8.56 5.74 -3.93
CA LYS A 260 -8.61 5.63 -2.47
C LYS A 260 -7.60 6.54 -1.77
N LEU A 261 -6.34 6.54 -2.24
CA LEU A 261 -5.30 7.42 -1.70
C LEU A 261 -5.66 8.90 -1.91
N TRP A 262 -6.29 9.25 -3.03
CA TRP A 262 -6.70 10.63 -3.28
C TRP A 262 -7.83 11.05 -2.35
N TRP A 263 -8.81 10.17 -2.12
CA TRP A 263 -9.87 10.43 -1.14
C TRP A 263 -9.32 10.64 0.26
N SER A 264 -8.26 9.91 0.64
CA SER A 264 -7.56 10.15 1.90
C SER A 264 -7.00 11.56 1.98
N VAL A 265 -6.25 12.01 0.96
CA VAL A 265 -5.66 13.36 0.92
C VAL A 265 -6.75 14.44 0.88
N ILE A 266 -7.78 14.27 0.04
CA ILE A 266 -8.87 15.23 -0.14
C ILE A 266 -9.67 15.37 1.16
N ALA A 267 -10.11 14.25 1.75
CA ALA A 267 -10.88 14.27 2.98
C ALA A 267 -10.07 14.86 4.14
N THR A 268 -8.79 14.50 4.27
CA THR A 268 -7.88 15.09 5.27
C THR A 268 -7.81 16.62 5.11
N ALA A 269 -7.64 17.10 3.88
CA ALA A 269 -7.56 18.53 3.60
C ALA A 269 -8.88 19.26 3.89
N VAL A 270 -10.02 18.73 3.40
CA VAL A 270 -11.34 19.37 3.55
C VAL A 270 -11.79 19.40 5.00
N VAL A 271 -11.73 18.25 5.70
CA VAL A 271 -12.08 18.17 7.12
C VAL A 271 -11.10 18.98 7.95
N GLY A 272 -9.81 18.93 7.63
CA GLY A 272 -8.79 19.74 8.28
C GLY A 272 -9.05 21.24 8.19
N VAL A 273 -9.48 21.76 7.04
CA VAL A 273 -9.88 23.17 6.88
C VAL A 273 -11.08 23.51 7.76
N GLY A 274 -12.13 22.68 7.76
CA GLY A 274 -13.31 22.88 8.60
C GLY A 274 -12.96 22.92 10.10
N LEU A 275 -12.18 21.94 10.55
CA LEU A 275 -11.71 21.85 11.94
C LEU A 275 -10.78 23.01 12.29
N TYR A 276 -9.95 23.49 11.36
CA TYR A 276 -9.10 24.65 11.60
C TYR A 276 -9.91 25.93 11.87
N PHE A 277 -10.97 26.20 11.11
CA PHE A 277 -11.85 27.34 11.39
C PHE A 277 -12.52 27.22 12.76
N LEU A 278 -12.96 26.02 13.12
CA LEU A 278 -13.52 25.73 14.44
C LEU A 278 -12.48 25.96 15.55
N LEU A 279 -11.25 25.47 15.39
CA LEU A 279 -10.14 25.68 16.31
C LEU A 279 -9.82 27.17 16.48
N GLY A 280 -9.82 27.94 15.39
CA GLY A 280 -9.60 29.38 15.43
C GLY A 280 -10.68 30.11 16.23
N PHE A 281 -11.94 29.70 16.08
CA PHE A 281 -13.05 30.24 16.86
C PHE A 281 -12.96 29.88 18.35
N ILE A 282 -12.68 28.61 18.67
CA ILE A 282 -12.55 28.13 20.06
C ILE A 282 -11.35 28.81 20.74
N SER A 283 -10.21 28.90 20.06
CA SER A 283 -8.99 29.50 20.62
C SER A 283 -9.19 30.97 20.97
N LYS A 284 -9.90 31.73 20.14
CA LYS A 284 -10.27 33.13 20.44
C LYS A 284 -11.16 33.25 21.67
N LYS A 285 -12.05 32.28 21.92
CA LYS A 285 -12.92 32.27 23.11
C LYS A 285 -12.15 31.94 24.39
N ILE A 286 -11.21 31.00 24.32
CA ILE A 286 -10.42 30.55 25.48
C ILE A 286 -9.39 31.63 25.86
N ASN A 287 -8.72 32.22 24.87
CA ASN A 287 -7.61 33.14 25.06
C ASN A 287 -7.97 34.56 24.59
N LYS A 288 -8.96 35.20 25.23
CA LYS A 288 -9.47 36.52 24.81
C LYS A 288 -8.42 37.65 24.79
N ASN A 289 -7.32 37.49 25.53
CA ASN A 289 -6.28 38.52 25.73
C ASN A 289 -4.86 38.04 25.38
N ALA A 290 -4.70 36.86 24.76
CA ALA A 290 -3.40 36.33 24.37
C ALA A 290 -3.30 36.16 22.86
N ASP A 291 -2.08 36.14 22.35
CA ASP A 291 -1.83 35.94 20.92
C ASP A 291 -2.49 34.63 20.43
N PRO A 292 -3.06 34.62 19.22
CA PRO A 292 -3.66 33.43 18.67
C PRO A 292 -2.60 32.32 18.55
N VAL A 293 -2.93 31.18 19.13
CA VAL A 293 -2.12 29.95 19.11
C VAL A 293 -1.87 29.46 17.67
N LEU A 294 -2.83 29.70 16.78
CA LEU A 294 -2.77 29.31 15.38
C LEU A 294 -2.13 30.42 14.54
N ALA A 295 -1.16 30.04 13.72
CA ALA A 295 -0.56 30.92 12.73
C ALA A 295 -1.59 31.35 11.68
N ASN A 296 -1.56 32.62 11.29
CA ASN A 296 -2.36 33.09 10.16
C ASN A 296 -1.64 32.81 8.82
N LEU A 297 -2.37 32.94 7.71
CA LEU A 297 -1.85 32.66 6.35
C LEU A 297 -0.65 33.54 5.95
N LYS A 298 -0.53 34.74 6.54
CA LYS A 298 0.62 35.64 6.29
C LYS A 298 1.87 35.11 7.00
N GLU A 299 1.76 34.66 8.24
CA GLU A 299 2.87 34.09 9.02
C GLU A 299 3.40 32.78 8.42
N LEU A 300 2.59 32.08 7.61
CA LEU A 300 2.99 30.88 6.88
C LEU A 300 3.61 31.17 5.51
N ASN A 301 3.80 32.44 5.18
CA ASN A 301 4.41 32.90 3.92
C ASN A 301 3.71 32.36 2.66
N ILE A 302 2.38 32.20 2.71
CA ILE A 302 1.54 31.82 1.55
C ILE A 302 1.50 32.93 0.49
N LYS A 303 2.00 34.13 0.79
CA LYS A 303 2.16 35.20 -0.19
C LYS A 303 3.61 35.37 -0.62
N CYS A 304 4.38 34.27 -0.69
CA CYS A 304 5.68 34.32 -1.36
C CYS A 304 5.42 34.60 -2.85
N GLY A 305 5.96 35.69 -3.40
CA GLY A 305 5.65 36.11 -4.76
C GLY A 305 5.83 34.98 -5.81
N VAL A 306 5.19 35.12 -6.97
CA VAL A 306 5.13 34.07 -8.03
C VAL A 306 6.51 33.47 -8.35
N LYS A 307 7.56 34.29 -8.41
CA LYS A 307 8.95 33.84 -8.61
C LYS A 307 9.42 32.86 -7.53
N ASN A 308 9.14 33.16 -6.27
CA ASN A 308 9.55 32.33 -5.13
C ASN A 308 8.71 31.05 -5.05
N PHE A 309 7.43 31.12 -5.42
CA PHE A 309 6.59 29.94 -5.59
C PHE A 309 7.21 28.95 -6.59
N PHE A 310 7.57 29.40 -7.80
CA PHE A 310 8.19 28.52 -8.80
C PHE A 310 9.56 28.00 -8.38
N LYS A 311 10.36 28.80 -7.66
CA LYS A 311 11.62 28.32 -7.05
C LYS A 311 11.37 27.21 -6.01
N ALA A 312 10.34 27.35 -5.18
CA ALA A 312 9.96 26.31 -4.22
C ALA A 312 9.49 25.03 -4.93
N MET A 313 8.71 25.15 -6.00
CA MET A 313 8.33 24.01 -6.85
C MET A 313 9.55 23.34 -7.48
N LEU A 314 10.49 24.12 -8.03
CA LEU A 314 11.72 23.61 -8.63
C LEU A 314 12.58 22.88 -7.60
N LEU A 315 12.70 23.41 -6.38
CA LEU A 315 13.41 22.71 -5.29
C LEU A 315 12.75 21.36 -4.99
N ALA A 316 11.42 21.28 -4.90
CA ALA A 316 10.72 20.03 -4.69
C ALA A 316 10.96 19.02 -5.83
N VAL A 317 10.98 19.48 -7.08
CA VAL A 317 11.31 18.64 -8.25
C VAL A 317 12.75 18.14 -8.19
N ILE A 318 13.73 18.97 -7.81
CA ILE A 318 15.12 18.54 -7.63
C ILE A 318 15.24 17.46 -6.55
N LEU A 319 14.58 17.65 -5.41
CA LEU A 319 14.58 16.68 -4.32
C LEU A 319 13.92 15.37 -4.72
N TRP A 320 12.80 15.42 -5.44
CA TRP A 320 12.16 14.22 -5.98
C TRP A 320 13.03 13.52 -7.03
N THR A 321 13.68 14.27 -7.93
CA THR A 321 14.61 13.70 -8.91
C THR A 321 15.77 12.98 -8.21
N PHE A 322 16.31 13.55 -7.13
CA PHE A 322 17.32 12.90 -6.31
C PHE A 322 16.79 11.58 -5.72
N ALA A 323 15.57 11.57 -5.16
CA ALA A 323 14.92 10.36 -4.67
C ALA A 323 14.71 9.29 -5.76
N TYR A 324 14.30 9.72 -6.96
CA TYR A 324 14.10 8.83 -8.11
C TYR A 324 15.42 8.22 -8.61
N LEU A 325 16.50 9.00 -8.65
CA LEU A 325 17.85 8.50 -8.95
C LEU A 325 18.33 7.49 -7.89
N PHE A 326 17.99 7.71 -6.61
CA PHE A 326 18.27 6.73 -5.55
C PHE A 326 17.46 5.44 -5.72
N ALA A 327 16.21 5.51 -6.18
CA ALA A 327 15.46 4.31 -6.55
C ALA A 327 16.13 3.57 -7.72
N ALA A 328 16.65 4.29 -8.73
CA ALA A 328 17.41 3.69 -9.82
C ALA A 328 18.71 3.02 -9.33
N PHE A 329 19.40 3.65 -8.38
CA PHE A 329 20.58 3.07 -7.74
C PHE A 329 20.22 1.78 -6.99
N ILE A 330 19.15 1.79 -6.21
CA ILE A 330 18.73 0.59 -5.45
C ILE A 330 18.31 -0.55 -6.38
N ASP A 331 17.53 -0.25 -7.42
CA ASP A 331 17.15 -1.21 -8.45
C ASP A 331 18.37 -1.82 -9.14
N LYS A 332 19.33 -0.97 -9.55
CA LYS A 332 20.49 -1.43 -10.31
C LYS A 332 21.50 -2.23 -9.48
N PHE A 333 21.73 -1.84 -8.23
CA PHE A 333 22.80 -2.41 -7.40
C PHE A 333 22.33 -3.50 -6.43
N PHE A 334 21.03 -3.51 -6.09
CA PHE A 334 20.47 -4.45 -5.12
C PHE A 334 19.28 -5.23 -5.68
N GLU A 335 18.92 -5.05 -6.95
CA GLU A 335 17.79 -5.71 -7.63
C GLU A 335 16.50 -5.63 -6.80
N THR A 336 16.30 -4.46 -6.18
CA THR A 336 15.22 -4.24 -5.23
C THR A 336 14.62 -2.85 -5.40
N ARG A 337 13.60 -2.57 -4.61
CA ARG A 337 12.86 -1.31 -4.63
C ARG A 337 12.68 -0.82 -3.20
N PHE A 338 12.39 0.47 -3.03
CA PHE A 338 11.92 0.94 -1.73
C PHE A 338 10.58 0.28 -1.44
N LEU A 339 10.55 -0.66 -0.51
CA LEU A 339 9.42 -1.51 -0.21
C LEU A 339 9.01 -1.28 1.24
N HIS A 340 7.72 -1.06 1.46
CA HIS A 340 7.06 -1.04 2.75
C HIS A 340 5.76 -1.83 2.63
N VAL A 341 5.06 -2.08 3.73
CA VAL A 341 3.86 -2.94 3.71
C VAL A 341 2.86 -2.42 2.68
N ASP A 342 2.56 -3.25 1.68
CA ASP A 342 1.64 -2.95 0.57
C ASP A 342 1.98 -1.64 -0.18
N GLY A 343 3.25 -1.25 -0.16
CA GLY A 343 3.70 -0.08 -0.90
C GLY A 343 5.13 -0.13 -1.40
N SER A 344 5.33 0.46 -2.57
CA SER A 344 6.66 0.60 -3.15
C SER A 344 6.84 1.91 -3.91
N TYR A 345 8.11 2.25 -4.09
CA TYR A 345 8.57 3.26 -5.03
C TYR A 345 9.55 2.62 -6.02
N GLU A 346 9.17 2.62 -7.29
CA GLU A 346 9.82 1.86 -8.36
C GLU A 346 10.18 2.75 -9.53
N LEU A 347 11.07 2.22 -10.37
CA LEU A 347 11.30 2.81 -11.67
C LEU A 347 10.04 2.74 -12.52
N MET A 348 9.65 3.91 -13.00
CA MET A 348 8.54 4.08 -13.91
C MET A 348 9.02 3.88 -15.34
N GLN A 349 8.22 3.15 -16.13
CA GLN A 349 8.33 3.26 -17.59
C GLN A 349 8.11 4.72 -18.01
N TRP A 350 8.78 5.15 -19.08
CA TRP A 350 8.87 6.57 -19.43
C TRP A 350 7.49 7.23 -19.65
N TYR A 351 6.48 6.53 -20.17
CA TYR A 351 5.11 7.05 -20.32
C TYR A 351 4.38 7.27 -18.98
N ASN A 352 4.78 6.59 -17.91
CA ASN A 352 4.20 6.77 -16.58
C ASN A 352 4.65 8.08 -15.92
N PHE A 353 5.68 8.76 -16.42
CA PHE A 353 6.03 10.11 -15.95
C PHE A 353 4.93 11.11 -16.33
N GLY A 354 4.36 11.01 -17.53
CA GLY A 354 3.22 11.84 -17.93
C GLY A 354 1.98 11.59 -17.06
N ARG A 355 1.77 10.33 -16.65
CA ARG A 355 0.72 9.95 -15.69
C ARG A 355 0.98 10.54 -14.30
N MET A 356 2.20 10.37 -13.79
CA MET A 356 2.64 10.96 -12.52
C MET A 356 2.40 12.48 -12.51
N PHE A 357 2.79 13.19 -13.57
CA PHE A 357 2.62 14.63 -13.65
C PHE A 357 1.15 15.05 -13.53
N ARG A 358 0.23 14.33 -14.17
CA ARG A 358 -1.21 14.59 -14.09
C ARG A 358 -1.77 14.34 -12.69
N TYR A 359 -1.34 13.27 -12.03
CA TYR A 359 -1.70 13.01 -10.62
C TYR A 359 -1.14 14.08 -9.69
N PHE A 360 0.10 14.52 -9.92
CA PHE A 360 0.72 15.61 -9.16
C PHE A 360 -0.14 16.88 -9.22
N LEU A 361 -0.62 17.28 -10.41
CA LEU A 361 -1.47 18.47 -10.55
C LEU A 361 -2.78 18.38 -9.74
N ILE A 362 -3.37 17.18 -9.62
CA ILE A 362 -4.60 16.95 -8.86
C ILE A 362 -4.33 16.95 -7.35
N ILE A 363 -3.24 16.34 -6.92
CA ILE A 363 -2.91 16.14 -5.50
C ILE A 363 -2.28 17.40 -4.88
N LEU A 364 -1.61 18.22 -5.70
CA LEU A 364 -0.87 19.41 -5.24
C LEU A 364 -1.74 20.40 -4.42
N PRO A 365 -2.96 20.80 -4.84
CA PRO A 365 -3.77 21.73 -4.04
C PRO A 365 -4.07 21.22 -2.63
N PHE A 366 -4.41 19.94 -2.50
CA PHE A 366 -4.77 19.34 -1.21
C PHE A 366 -3.55 19.15 -0.31
N THR A 367 -2.42 18.75 -0.87
CA THR A 367 -1.16 18.63 -0.12
C THR A 367 -0.59 19.99 0.29
N LEU A 368 -0.83 21.06 -0.47
CA LEU A 368 -0.53 22.44 -0.03
C LEU A 368 -1.42 22.86 1.14
N VAL A 369 -2.71 22.50 1.12
CA VAL A 369 -3.62 22.70 2.26
C VAL A 369 -3.12 21.94 3.49
N ILE A 370 -2.81 20.64 3.35
CA ILE A 370 -2.28 19.84 4.46
C ILE A 370 -0.95 20.41 4.97
N SER A 371 -0.03 20.78 4.09
CA SER A 371 1.23 21.43 4.47
C SER A 371 1.00 22.72 5.27
N THR A 372 -0.02 23.49 4.89
CA THR A 372 -0.43 24.70 5.61
C THR A 372 -0.94 24.35 7.00
N LEU A 373 -1.93 23.45 7.10
CA LEU A 373 -2.56 23.02 8.34
C LEU A 373 -1.54 22.42 9.32
N ASN A 374 -0.64 21.57 8.80
CA ASN A 374 0.39 20.92 9.59
C ASN A 374 1.36 21.91 10.22
N ASN A 375 1.59 23.06 9.59
CA ASN A 375 2.56 24.09 10.00
C ASN A 375 1.94 25.31 10.71
N MET A 376 0.62 25.32 10.91
CA MET A 376 -0.09 26.38 11.65
C MET A 376 0.19 26.40 13.16
N VAL A 377 0.84 25.35 13.67
CA VAL A 377 1.11 25.18 15.10
C VAL A 377 2.59 24.88 15.31
N LYS A 378 3.17 25.53 16.32
CA LYS A 378 4.52 25.24 16.82
C LYS A 378 4.49 25.25 18.34
N ILE A 379 5.01 24.19 18.94
CA ILE A 379 4.91 23.91 20.37
C ILE A 379 5.95 24.73 21.13
N GLU A 380 5.51 25.44 22.15
CA GLU A 380 6.35 26.25 23.02
C GLU A 380 7.02 25.40 24.10
N GLY A 381 8.24 25.78 24.49
CA GLY A 381 8.95 25.16 25.62
C GLY A 381 9.56 23.79 25.32
N VAL A 382 9.69 23.40 24.04
CA VAL A 382 10.30 22.13 23.62
C VAL A 382 11.42 22.35 22.60
N SER A 383 12.34 21.39 22.51
CA SER A 383 13.38 21.40 21.48
C SER A 383 12.79 21.23 20.08
N GLU A 384 13.51 21.64 19.04
CA GLU A 384 13.02 21.49 17.66
C GLU A 384 12.75 20.02 17.29
N GLY A 385 13.61 19.11 17.75
CA GLY A 385 13.43 17.67 17.54
C GLY A 385 12.16 17.15 18.21
N ALA A 386 11.91 17.56 19.46
CA ALA A 386 10.69 17.21 20.18
C ALA A 386 9.43 17.79 19.52
N ASP A 387 9.45 19.05 19.08
CA ASP A 387 8.35 19.66 18.31
C ASP A 387 8.05 18.85 17.04
N THR A 388 9.08 18.45 16.28
CA THR A 388 8.87 17.59 15.09
C THR A 388 8.25 16.25 15.47
N ALA A 389 8.81 15.55 16.47
CA ALA A 389 8.34 14.22 16.84
C ALA A 389 6.87 14.24 17.33
N ILE A 390 6.53 15.18 18.22
CA ILE A 390 5.16 15.35 18.74
C ILE A 390 4.20 15.68 17.60
N ARG A 391 4.57 16.62 16.72
CA ARG A 391 3.71 16.99 15.60
C ARG A 391 3.49 15.85 14.64
N VAL A 392 4.54 15.14 14.21
CA VAL A 392 4.40 13.98 13.32
C VAL A 392 3.52 12.91 13.96
N PHE A 393 3.70 12.62 15.24
CA PHE A 393 2.87 11.66 15.96
C PHE A 393 1.39 12.09 15.98
N VAL A 394 1.10 13.32 16.41
CA VAL A 394 -0.28 13.84 16.51
C VAL A 394 -0.95 13.93 15.13
N LEU A 395 -0.22 14.37 14.10
CA LEU A 395 -0.69 14.43 12.71
C LEU A 395 -0.99 13.03 12.12
N THR A 396 -0.41 11.98 12.69
CA THR A 396 -0.59 10.59 12.27
C THR A 396 -1.60 9.84 13.15
N LEU A 397 -1.89 10.36 14.35
CA LEU A 397 -2.70 9.70 15.38
C LEU A 397 -4.07 9.28 14.88
N GLY A 398 -4.72 10.10 14.03
CA GLY A 398 -6.01 9.77 13.43
C GLY A 398 -6.01 8.46 12.65
N MET A 399 -5.02 8.26 11.77
CA MET A 399 -4.86 7.01 11.03
C MET A 399 -4.51 5.86 11.98
N ILE A 400 -3.65 6.07 12.98
CA ILE A 400 -3.28 5.03 13.95
C ILE A 400 -4.53 4.55 14.70
N LEU A 401 -5.40 5.46 15.13
CA LEU A 401 -6.65 5.12 15.80
C LEU A 401 -7.60 4.36 14.87
N PHE A 402 -7.76 4.84 13.64
CA PHE A 402 -8.60 4.18 12.63
C PHE A 402 -8.14 2.74 12.37
N MET A 403 -6.86 2.55 12.06
CA MET A 403 -6.27 1.25 11.79
C MET A 403 -6.27 0.36 13.03
N GLY A 404 -5.95 0.91 14.20
CA GLY A 404 -5.96 0.20 15.46
C GLY A 404 -7.34 -0.35 15.82
N ILE A 405 -8.39 0.47 15.70
CA ILE A 405 -9.78 0.03 15.87
C ILE A 405 -10.12 -1.07 14.86
N GLY A 406 -9.79 -0.86 13.59
CA GLY A 406 -9.99 -1.87 12.54
C GLY A 406 -9.37 -3.22 12.89
N PHE A 407 -8.07 -3.24 13.20
CA PHE A 407 -7.36 -4.46 13.56
C PHE A 407 -7.90 -5.11 14.83
N LEU A 408 -8.13 -4.34 15.90
CA LEU A 408 -8.63 -4.86 17.17
C LEU A 408 -9.99 -5.54 16.99
N VAL A 409 -10.88 -4.94 16.22
CA VAL A 409 -12.22 -5.50 15.99
C VAL A 409 -12.14 -6.71 15.05
N THR A 410 -11.44 -6.62 13.92
CA THR A 410 -11.32 -7.74 12.95
C THR A 410 -10.67 -8.98 13.56
N TYR A 411 -9.67 -8.81 14.43
CA TYR A 411 -8.99 -9.94 15.08
C TYR A 411 -9.52 -10.25 16.49
N SER A 412 -10.62 -9.62 16.93
CA SER A 412 -11.24 -9.92 18.23
C SER A 412 -11.85 -11.32 18.31
N THR A 413 -12.20 -11.92 17.18
CA THR A 413 -12.78 -13.27 17.10
C THR A 413 -12.40 -13.92 15.77
N PRO A 414 -12.08 -15.23 15.73
CA PRO A 414 -11.79 -15.94 14.49
C PRO A 414 -12.91 -15.79 13.46
N GLY A 415 -12.55 -15.53 12.20
CA GLY A 415 -13.53 -15.41 11.12
C GLY A 415 -14.39 -14.15 11.16
N HIS A 416 -14.10 -13.18 12.04
CA HIS A 416 -14.77 -11.88 12.00
C HIS A 416 -14.29 -11.09 10.78
N GLY A 417 -15.22 -10.61 9.96
CA GLY A 417 -14.89 -9.82 8.76
C GLY A 417 -14.14 -8.53 9.05
N GLU A 418 -13.61 -7.94 7.99
CA GLU A 418 -13.01 -6.62 8.09
C GLU A 418 -14.10 -5.55 8.28
N ILE A 419 -14.01 -4.73 9.33
CA ILE A 419 -15.01 -3.68 9.61
C ILE A 419 -14.72 -2.37 8.87
N HIS A 420 -13.45 -2.17 8.56
CA HIS A 420 -12.96 -1.19 7.60
C HIS A 420 -12.24 -2.01 6.54
N HIS A 421 -12.19 -1.54 5.30
CA HIS A 421 -11.43 -2.25 4.26
C HIS A 421 -9.92 -2.06 4.45
N ILE A 422 -9.40 -2.57 5.58
CA ILE A 422 -8.05 -2.39 6.15
C ILE A 422 -6.98 -2.77 5.13
N HIS A 423 -7.28 -3.75 4.27
CA HIS A 423 -6.39 -4.15 3.20
C HIS A 423 -5.99 -2.97 2.29
N ALA A 424 -6.90 -2.06 1.97
CA ALA A 424 -6.64 -0.92 1.09
C ALA A 424 -5.79 0.19 1.74
N MET A 425 -5.43 0.02 3.02
CA MET A 425 -4.88 1.06 3.88
C MET A 425 -3.52 0.70 4.47
N LEU A 426 -3.01 -0.52 4.26
CA LEU A 426 -1.77 -0.95 4.91
C LEU A 426 -0.55 -0.09 4.52
N ALA A 427 -0.53 0.45 3.30
CA ALA A 427 0.52 1.36 2.86
C ALA A 427 0.51 2.70 3.59
N THR A 428 -0.66 3.17 4.06
CA THR A 428 -0.80 4.49 4.71
C THR A 428 -0.09 4.52 6.06
N ILE A 429 0.06 3.36 6.72
CA ILE A 429 0.74 3.18 8.02
C ILE A 429 2.14 3.80 8.02
N PHE A 430 2.92 3.57 6.96
CA PHE A 430 4.29 4.10 6.84
C PHE A 430 4.32 5.41 6.05
N LEU A 431 3.40 5.58 5.10
CA LEU A 431 3.38 6.73 4.21
C LEU A 431 2.96 8.01 4.94
N ILE A 432 1.88 8.00 5.71
CA ILE A 432 1.36 9.19 6.41
C ILE A 432 2.40 9.80 7.38
N PRO A 433 3.05 9.03 8.27
CA PRO A 433 4.10 9.59 9.12
C PRO A 433 5.25 10.21 8.32
N ALA A 434 5.70 9.55 7.24
CA ALA A 434 6.77 10.07 6.39
C ALA A 434 6.37 11.37 5.67
N MET A 435 5.15 11.45 5.15
CA MET A 435 4.65 12.66 4.51
C MET A 435 4.47 13.81 5.51
N ASN A 436 3.94 13.52 6.71
CA ASN A 436 3.86 14.48 7.81
C ASN A 436 5.23 14.99 8.25
N PHE A 437 6.23 14.11 8.30
CA PHE A 437 7.61 14.48 8.57
C PHE A 437 8.15 15.45 7.50
N LEU A 438 7.94 15.16 6.21
CA LEU A 438 8.36 16.05 5.12
C LEU A 438 7.67 17.42 5.20
N TYR A 439 6.36 17.47 5.44
CA TYR A 439 5.64 18.75 5.60
C TYR A 439 6.27 19.62 6.69
N VAL A 440 6.56 19.03 7.85
CA VAL A 440 7.11 19.75 9.01
C VAL A 440 8.56 20.16 8.74
N LYS A 441 9.41 19.24 8.27
CA LYS A 441 10.84 19.52 8.12
C LYS A 441 11.16 20.43 6.93
N MET A 442 10.42 20.33 5.83
CA MET A 442 10.60 21.27 4.72
C MET A 442 10.19 22.68 5.11
N TYR A 443 9.10 22.85 5.88
CA TYR A 443 8.75 24.15 6.43
C TYR A 443 9.80 24.69 7.41
N LYS A 444 10.42 23.83 8.25
CA LYS A 444 11.54 24.27 9.11
C LYS A 444 12.74 24.73 8.29
N ALA A 445 13.06 24.04 7.20
CA ALA A 445 14.14 24.43 6.29
C ALA A 445 13.85 25.76 5.58
N THR A 446 12.62 26.00 5.12
CA THR A 446 12.33 27.11 4.18
C THR A 446 11.46 28.24 4.75
N GLY A 447 10.76 28.02 5.85
CA GLY A 447 9.74 28.94 6.36
C GLY A 447 8.50 29.10 5.47
N ASN A 448 8.34 28.27 4.43
CA ASN A 448 7.18 28.30 3.54
C ASN A 448 6.57 26.91 3.34
N VAL A 449 5.28 26.86 3.05
CA VAL A 449 4.49 25.62 2.95
C VAL A 449 4.63 24.90 1.61
N TYR A 450 5.24 25.54 0.61
CA TYR A 450 5.24 25.10 -0.78
C TYR A 450 6.15 23.91 -1.05
N VAL A 451 7.37 23.93 -0.51
CA VAL A 451 8.37 22.87 -0.76
C VAL A 451 7.87 21.53 -0.22
N GLY A 452 7.40 21.49 1.03
CA GLY A 452 6.82 20.29 1.63
C GLY A 452 5.56 19.82 0.91
N GLY A 453 4.66 20.75 0.60
CA GLY A 453 3.45 20.52 -0.19
C GLY A 453 3.73 19.79 -1.50
N ALA A 454 4.56 20.40 -2.34
CA ALA A 454 4.90 19.88 -3.66
C ALA A 454 5.72 18.59 -3.61
N LEU A 455 6.66 18.48 -2.68
CA LEU A 455 7.46 17.25 -2.55
C LEU A 455 6.57 16.06 -2.17
N VAL A 456 5.68 16.22 -1.20
CA VAL A 456 4.73 15.16 -0.85
C VAL A 456 3.81 14.84 -2.03
N ALA A 457 3.29 15.84 -2.74
CA ALA A 457 2.49 15.60 -3.95
C ALA A 457 3.23 14.76 -4.99
N LEU A 458 4.52 15.02 -5.21
CA LEU A 458 5.37 14.25 -6.13
C LEU A 458 5.56 12.81 -5.65
N PHE A 459 5.79 12.58 -4.35
CA PHE A 459 5.86 11.23 -3.78
C PHE A 459 4.54 10.47 -3.92
N LEU A 460 3.40 11.08 -3.60
CA LEU A 460 2.11 10.44 -3.76
C LEU A 460 1.80 10.13 -5.22
N ALA A 461 2.07 11.07 -6.12
CA ALA A 461 1.89 10.88 -7.55
C ALA A 461 2.81 9.78 -8.11
N TRP A 462 4.07 9.73 -7.70
CA TRP A 462 5.02 8.69 -8.09
C TRP A 462 4.55 7.32 -7.61
N ARG A 463 4.12 7.22 -6.35
CA ARG A 463 3.53 5.99 -5.80
C ARG A 463 2.34 5.52 -6.63
N CYS A 464 1.40 6.42 -6.92
CA CYS A 464 0.25 6.09 -7.76
C CYS A 464 0.68 5.59 -9.14
N ALA A 465 1.69 6.22 -9.76
CA ALA A 465 2.17 5.86 -11.09
C ALA A 465 3.04 4.58 -11.13
N GLY A 466 3.73 4.23 -10.03
CA GLY A 466 4.73 3.15 -9.98
C GLY A 466 4.23 1.78 -9.49
N TYR A 467 3.21 1.72 -8.62
CA TYR A 467 2.92 0.51 -7.81
C TYR A 467 2.29 -0.68 -8.57
N LEU A 468 1.28 -0.47 -9.43
CA LEU A 468 0.53 -1.56 -10.13
C LEU A 468 0.06 -1.16 -11.54
N CYS A 469 0.36 0.06 -11.97
CA CYS A 469 -0.15 0.68 -13.20
C CYS A 469 0.25 -0.03 -14.49
N GLN A 470 1.38 -0.74 -14.47
CA GLN A 470 2.00 -1.29 -15.68
C GLN A 470 1.18 -2.46 -16.26
N ARG A 471 0.41 -3.17 -15.43
CA ARG A 471 -0.22 -4.44 -15.83
C ARG A 471 -1.71 -4.35 -16.16
N PHE A 472 -2.42 -3.35 -15.63
CA PHE A 472 -3.87 -3.27 -15.80
C PHE A 472 -4.32 -2.32 -16.91
N MET A 473 -3.49 -1.35 -17.32
CA MET A 473 -3.98 -0.24 -18.14
C MET A 473 -2.88 0.38 -19.03
N LEU A 474 -2.65 -0.23 -20.21
CA LEU A 474 -2.03 0.45 -21.35
C LEU A 474 -3.09 1.35 -22.01
N TYR A 475 -2.95 2.67 -21.87
CA TYR A 475 -3.87 3.63 -22.51
C TYR A 475 -3.15 4.42 -23.59
N GLY A 476 -3.30 4.04 -24.85
CA GLY A 476 -2.75 4.77 -25.98
C GLY A 476 -2.40 3.82 -27.12
N ASN A 477 -2.59 4.27 -28.35
CA ASN A 477 -2.21 3.48 -29.53
C ASN A 477 -0.68 3.41 -29.69
N ASN A 478 0.03 4.28 -28.98
CA ASN A 478 1.47 4.27 -28.85
C ASN A 478 1.86 4.89 -27.51
N GLU A 479 3.15 4.80 -27.29
CA GLU A 479 3.90 5.36 -26.21
C GLU A 479 3.60 6.85 -25.91
N ILE A 480 3.65 7.72 -26.93
CA ILE A 480 3.42 9.18 -26.78
C ILE A 480 1.98 9.47 -26.39
N ALA A 481 1.02 8.76 -26.99
CA ALA A 481 -0.38 8.85 -26.64
C ALA A 481 -0.64 8.43 -25.18
N ALA A 482 0.13 7.45 -24.66
CA ALA A 482 0.05 7.04 -23.27
C ALA A 482 0.64 8.06 -22.29
N PHE A 483 1.73 8.71 -22.69
CA PHE A 483 2.34 9.79 -21.90
C PHE A 483 1.35 10.96 -21.69
N TRP A 484 0.75 11.46 -22.77
CA TRP A 484 -0.14 12.62 -22.72
C TRP A 484 -1.59 12.29 -22.39
N GLY A 485 -2.00 11.04 -22.61
CA GLY A 485 -3.41 10.66 -22.51
C GLY A 485 -4.27 11.22 -23.64
N ILE A 486 -3.69 11.46 -24.82
CA ILE A 486 -4.35 12.05 -25.99
C ILE A 486 -4.25 11.06 -27.16
N PRO A 487 -5.31 10.81 -27.94
CA PRO A 487 -5.17 10.09 -29.20
C PRO A 487 -4.34 10.92 -30.17
N LEU A 488 -3.13 10.45 -30.48
CA LEU A 488 -2.42 10.91 -31.68
C LEU A 488 -3.03 10.14 -32.86
N ILE A 489 -3.60 10.90 -33.80
CA ILE A 489 -4.06 10.40 -35.10
C ILE A 489 -2.85 10.03 -35.94
#